data_AF-A0A4Q7ZJX2-F1
#
_entry.id   AF-A0A4Q7ZJX2-F1
#
_cell.length_a   1.000
_cell.length_b   1.000
_cell.length_c   1.000
_cell.angle_alpha   90.00
_cell.angle_beta   90.00
_cell.angle_gamma   90.00
#
_symmetry.space_group_name_H-M   'P 1'
#
loop_
_entity.id
_entity.type
_entity.pdbx_description
1 polymer ?
#
loop_
_entity_poly.entity_id
_entity_poly.type
_entity_poly.pdbx_seq_one_letter_code
_entity_poly.pdbx_strand_id
1 'polypeptide(L)'
;MNRFFRLAPVLRARKAQEDVARGAVLQSQAEIRHAQALVKRRHLELTGSDAPTEGTARAMVASLVARQSLAAGLFDAHRMVAEAEEATQEKMDELADAAKRRRAVELLAERHAEAVRRHDLALDQQNLDELAVTAKARNAARGVDGLREERANPLRHGHGSAADREAASRAVANSVAAQRPTYDLADPAQTLAARRAALLSAQQTARPADLSDDSTDDDNRSRA
;
A
#
# COMPACT_ATOMS: atom_id res chain seq x y z
N MET A 1 15.98 23.66 -2.86
CA MET A 1 14.81 23.18 -2.09
C MET A 1 15.28 22.12 -1.09
N ASN A 2 14.81 22.12 0.17
CA ASN A 2 15.24 21.12 1.15
C ASN A 2 14.56 19.78 0.82
N ARG A 3 15.35 18.71 0.59
CA ARG A 3 14.83 17.38 0.17
C ARG A 3 14.15 16.62 1.30
N PHE A 4 14.44 16.99 2.55
CA PHE A 4 13.91 16.32 3.73
C PHE A 4 12.51 16.85 4.10
N PHE A 5 11.58 15.92 4.36
CA PHE A 5 10.26 16.26 4.86
C PHE A 5 10.35 16.74 6.32
N ARG A 6 10.11 18.04 6.55
CA ARG A 6 10.28 18.70 7.86
C ARG A 6 9.41 18.09 8.97
N LEU A 7 8.28 17.46 8.62
CA LEU A 7 7.37 16.83 9.58
C LEU A 7 7.63 15.31 9.74
N ALA A 8 8.76 14.79 9.28
CA ALA A 8 9.12 13.38 9.47
C ALA A 8 9.14 12.96 10.96
N PRO A 9 9.65 13.77 11.92
CA PRO A 9 9.53 13.44 13.35
C PRO A 9 8.07 13.36 13.83
N VAL A 10 7.21 14.24 13.33
CA VAL A 10 5.77 14.25 13.66
C VAL A 10 5.10 12.98 13.15
N LEU A 11 5.43 12.53 11.94
CA LEU A 11 4.92 11.28 11.39
C LEU A 11 5.27 10.07 12.28
N ARG A 12 6.53 10.00 12.75
CA ARG A 12 6.97 8.95 13.68
C ARG A 12 6.22 9.01 15.01
N ALA A 13 6.05 10.21 15.57
CA ALA A 13 5.29 10.40 16.79
C ALA A 13 3.81 9.99 16.63
N ARG A 14 3.18 10.31 15.50
CA ARG A 14 1.79 9.89 15.21
C ARG A 14 1.66 8.39 15.04
N LYS A 15 2.64 7.74 14.40
CA LYS A 15 2.69 6.27 14.31
C LYS A 15 2.79 5.64 15.70
N ALA A 16 3.69 6.14 16.55
CA ALA A 16 3.81 5.66 17.93
C ALA A 16 2.51 5.87 18.73
N GLN A 17 1.79 6.98 18.54
CA GLN A 17 0.49 7.21 19.17
C GLN A 17 -0.57 6.22 18.71
N GLU A 18 -0.62 5.89 17.41
CA GLU A 18 -1.51 4.85 16.90
C GLU A 18 -1.16 3.48 17.50
N ASP A 19 0.13 3.14 17.60
CA ASP A 19 0.58 1.87 18.17
C ASP A 19 0.19 1.76 19.65
N VAL A 20 0.29 2.85 20.43
CA VAL A 20 -0.19 2.92 21.81
C VAL A 20 -1.70 2.72 21.89
N ALA A 21 -2.48 3.41 21.05
CA ALA A 21 -3.93 3.24 21.02
C ALA A 21 -4.34 1.81 20.64
N ARG A 22 -3.61 1.17 19.73
CA ARG A 22 -3.81 -0.23 19.37
C ARG A 22 -3.52 -1.17 20.54
N GLY A 23 -2.46 -0.89 21.30
CA GLY A 23 -2.15 -1.61 22.53
C GLY A 23 -3.29 -1.51 23.55
N ALA A 24 -3.88 -0.32 23.73
CA ALA A 24 -5.00 -0.11 24.63
C ALA A 24 -6.25 -0.93 24.23
N VAL A 25 -6.59 -0.99 22.93
CA VAL A 25 -7.70 -1.82 22.43
C VAL A 25 -7.44 -3.32 22.69
N LEU A 26 -6.20 -3.78 22.48
CA LEU A 26 -5.84 -5.18 22.75
C LEU A 26 -5.97 -5.52 24.25
N GLN A 27 -5.58 -4.59 25.12
CA GLN A 27 -5.74 -4.74 26.55
C GLN A 27 -7.23 -4.79 26.95
N SER A 28 -8.05 -3.87 26.45
CA SER A 28 -9.48 -3.84 26.80
C SER A 28 -10.22 -5.10 26.31
N GLN A 29 -9.85 -5.64 25.14
CA GLN A 29 -10.35 -6.93 24.67
C GLN A 29 -9.95 -8.10 25.58
N ALA A 30 -8.75 -8.05 26.19
CA ALA A 30 -8.36 -9.04 27.18
C ALA A 30 -9.20 -8.91 28.47
N GLU A 31 -9.52 -7.69 28.88
CA GLU A 31 -10.39 -7.40 30.03
C GLU A 31 -11.82 -7.91 29.81
N ILE A 32 -12.40 -7.72 28.61
CA ILE A 32 -13.70 -8.32 28.24
C ILE A 32 -13.67 -9.83 28.39
N ARG A 33 -12.64 -10.50 27.86
CA ARG A 33 -12.50 -11.97 27.98
C ARG A 33 -12.42 -12.42 29.43
N HIS A 34 -11.73 -11.66 30.28
CA HIS A 34 -11.66 -11.93 31.71
C HIS A 34 -13.02 -11.77 32.40
N ALA A 35 -13.77 -10.71 32.07
CA ALA A 35 -15.11 -10.48 32.60
C ALA A 35 -16.09 -11.58 32.13
N GLN A 36 -16.02 -12.00 30.88
CA GLN A 36 -16.82 -13.11 30.34
C GLN A 36 -16.49 -14.44 31.03
N ALA A 37 -15.21 -14.69 31.34
CA ALA A 37 -14.80 -15.86 32.11
C ALA A 37 -15.38 -15.84 33.53
N LEU A 38 -15.44 -14.66 34.16
CA LEU A 38 -16.08 -14.46 35.47
C LEU A 38 -17.58 -14.77 35.41
N VAL A 39 -18.30 -14.26 34.40
CA VAL A 39 -19.71 -14.58 34.16
C VAL A 39 -19.92 -16.08 34.04
N LYS A 40 -19.10 -16.76 33.21
CA LYS A 40 -19.17 -18.21 33.05
C LYS A 40 -18.97 -18.95 34.37
N ARG A 41 -18.00 -18.52 35.19
CA ARG A 41 -17.76 -19.11 36.51
C ARG A 41 -18.96 -18.93 37.45
N ARG A 42 -19.51 -17.70 37.55
CA ARG A 42 -20.70 -17.43 38.38
C ARG A 42 -21.94 -18.17 37.91
N HIS A 43 -22.10 -18.31 36.60
CA HIS A 43 -23.18 -19.11 36.03
C HIS A 43 -23.07 -20.58 36.43
N LEU A 44 -21.86 -21.16 36.33
CA LEU A 44 -21.62 -22.54 36.75
C LEU A 44 -21.86 -22.73 38.26
N GLU A 45 -21.41 -21.80 39.10
CA GLU A 45 -21.69 -21.79 40.54
C GLU A 45 -23.19 -21.78 40.84
N LEU A 46 -23.95 -20.94 40.14
CA LEU A 46 -25.41 -20.87 40.30
C LEU A 46 -26.09 -22.17 39.85
N THR A 47 -25.71 -22.73 38.70
CA THR A 47 -26.29 -23.98 38.19
C THR A 47 -25.93 -25.20 39.04
N GLY A 48 -24.74 -25.22 39.65
CA GLY A 48 -24.31 -26.29 40.56
C GLY A 48 -24.89 -26.18 41.97
N SER A 49 -25.46 -25.02 42.33
CA SER A 49 -26.19 -24.85 43.58
C SER A 49 -27.61 -25.41 43.46
N ASP A 50 -27.74 -26.72 43.59
CA ASP A 50 -29.05 -27.37 43.67
C ASP A 50 -29.72 -27.07 45.02
N ALA A 51 -31.04 -26.89 44.98
CA ALA A 51 -31.83 -26.76 46.19
C ALA A 51 -31.84 -28.11 46.93
N PRO A 52 -31.66 -28.13 48.26
CA PRO A 52 -31.77 -29.36 49.03
C PRO A 52 -33.17 -29.95 48.82
N THR A 53 -33.23 -31.19 48.33
CA THR A 53 -34.49 -31.93 48.09
C THR A 53 -35.17 -32.35 49.39
N GLU A 54 -34.39 -32.44 50.48
CA GLU A 54 -34.84 -32.79 51.81
C GLU A 54 -34.19 -31.84 52.83
N GLY A 55 -34.97 -31.32 53.78
CA GLY A 55 -34.44 -30.43 54.80
C GLY A 55 -35.51 -29.73 55.63
N THR A 56 -35.09 -29.18 56.77
CA THR A 56 -35.96 -28.33 57.59
C THR A 56 -36.33 -27.05 56.84
N ALA A 57 -37.48 -26.44 57.16
CA ALA A 57 -37.92 -25.19 56.53
C ALA A 57 -36.85 -24.08 56.56
N ARG A 58 -36.05 -24.02 57.63
CA ARG A 58 -34.93 -23.10 57.77
C ARG A 58 -33.81 -23.36 56.76
N ALA A 59 -33.49 -24.62 56.47
CA ALA A 59 -32.50 -24.99 55.46
C ALA A 59 -32.96 -24.59 54.04
N MET A 60 -34.25 -24.76 53.74
CA MET A 60 -34.82 -24.31 52.46
C MET A 60 -34.71 -22.79 52.30
N VAL A 61 -35.09 -22.00 53.31
CA VAL A 61 -34.96 -20.52 53.26
C VAL A 61 -33.49 -20.10 53.12
N ALA A 62 -32.57 -20.73 53.85
CA ALA A 62 -31.14 -20.44 53.71
C ALA A 62 -30.63 -20.73 52.29
N SER A 63 -31.03 -21.85 51.68
CA SER A 63 -30.67 -22.18 50.30
C SER A 63 -31.24 -21.17 49.29
N LEU A 64 -32.46 -20.69 49.50
CA LEU A 64 -33.08 -19.68 48.63
C LEU A 64 -32.31 -18.36 48.68
N VAL A 65 -31.97 -17.88 49.89
CA VAL A 65 -31.19 -16.65 50.07
C VAL A 65 -29.79 -16.80 49.47
N ALA A 66 -29.15 -17.96 49.64
CA ALA A 66 -27.86 -18.24 48.99
C ALA A 66 -27.96 -18.17 47.46
N ARG A 67 -29.00 -18.77 46.87
CA ARG A 67 -29.24 -18.71 45.42
C ARG A 67 -29.52 -17.29 44.92
N GLN A 68 -30.28 -16.50 45.66
CA GLN A 68 -30.54 -15.09 45.34
C GLN A 68 -29.24 -14.27 45.37
N SER A 69 -28.37 -14.53 46.36
CA SER A 69 -27.04 -13.89 46.43
C SER A 69 -26.16 -14.27 45.23
N LEU A 70 -26.13 -15.55 44.83
CA LEU A 70 -25.41 -16.00 43.63
C LEU A 70 -25.98 -15.38 42.35
N ALA A 71 -27.31 -15.28 42.23
CA ALA A 71 -27.97 -14.64 41.09
C ALA A 71 -27.65 -13.14 40.99
N ALA A 72 -27.62 -12.44 42.14
CA ALA A 72 -27.16 -11.05 42.18
C ALA A 72 -25.70 -10.91 41.74
N GLY A 73 -24.81 -11.78 42.23
CA GLY A 73 -23.40 -11.79 41.80
C GLY A 73 -23.20 -12.12 40.32
N LEU A 74 -24.08 -12.93 39.71
CA LEU A 74 -24.08 -13.18 38.27
C LEU A 74 -24.53 -11.92 37.50
N PHE A 75 -25.56 -11.23 37.98
CA PHE A 75 -26.01 -9.97 37.39
C PHE A 75 -24.91 -8.90 37.42
N ASP A 76 -24.21 -8.77 38.54
CA ASP A 76 -23.07 -7.85 38.66
C ASP A 76 -21.94 -8.21 37.67
N ALA A 77 -21.64 -9.50 37.50
CA ALA A 77 -20.65 -9.93 36.51
C ALA A 77 -21.07 -9.60 35.07
N HIS A 78 -22.36 -9.69 34.74
CA HIS A 78 -22.86 -9.24 33.44
C HIS A 78 -22.72 -7.74 33.24
N ARG A 79 -22.98 -6.93 34.28
CA ARG A 79 -22.75 -5.48 34.22
C ARG A 79 -21.27 -5.15 33.95
N MET A 80 -20.35 -5.85 34.61
CA MET A 80 -18.91 -5.67 34.35
C MET A 80 -18.53 -5.96 32.89
N VAL A 81 -19.16 -6.94 32.24
CA VAL A 81 -18.94 -7.20 30.81
C VAL A 81 -19.44 -6.03 29.96
N ALA A 82 -20.66 -5.55 30.22
CA ALA A 82 -21.22 -4.41 29.49
C ALA A 82 -20.37 -3.14 29.65
N GLU A 83 -19.90 -2.84 30.86
CA GLU A 83 -18.99 -1.71 31.15
C GLU A 83 -17.65 -1.87 30.42
N ALA A 84 -17.09 -3.08 30.35
CA ALA A 84 -15.85 -3.34 29.61
C ALA A 84 -16.03 -3.25 28.08
N GLU A 85 -17.21 -3.61 27.57
CA GLU A 85 -17.58 -3.45 26.16
C GLU A 85 -17.72 -1.97 25.78
N GLU A 86 -18.40 -1.17 26.60
CA GLU A 86 -18.52 0.28 26.43
C GLU A 86 -17.13 0.95 26.43
N ALA A 87 -16.30 0.65 27.42
CA ALA A 87 -14.93 1.17 27.48
C ALA A 87 -14.09 0.76 26.26
N THR A 88 -14.28 -0.46 25.74
CA THR A 88 -13.59 -0.92 24.53
C THR A 88 -14.05 -0.15 23.29
N GLN A 89 -15.33 0.17 23.19
CA GLN A 89 -15.84 0.99 22.09
C GLN A 89 -15.21 2.39 22.09
N GLU A 90 -15.07 3.02 23.27
CA GLU A 90 -14.35 4.29 23.40
C GLU A 90 -12.89 4.18 22.93
N LYS A 91 -12.19 3.09 23.26
CA LYS A 91 -10.81 2.85 22.80
C LYS A 91 -10.72 2.60 21.30
N MET A 92 -11.73 1.98 20.69
CA MET A 92 -11.79 1.83 19.24
C MET A 92 -11.97 3.18 18.54
N ASP A 93 -12.78 4.08 19.10
CA ASP A 93 -12.97 5.43 18.58
C ASP A 93 -11.67 6.26 18.72
N GLU A 94 -10.97 6.17 19.85
CA GLU A 94 -9.64 6.78 20.06
C GLU A 94 -8.62 6.29 19.02
N LEU A 95 -8.59 4.98 18.73
CA LEU A 95 -7.72 4.39 17.71
C LEU A 95 -8.07 4.91 16.31
N ALA A 96 -9.36 4.98 15.97
CA ALA A 96 -9.81 5.51 14.69
C ALA A 96 -9.37 6.97 14.50
N ASP A 97 -9.48 7.79 15.54
CA ASP A 97 -9.05 9.18 15.50
C ASP A 97 -7.52 9.33 15.43
N ALA A 98 -6.76 8.48 16.13
CA ALA A 98 -5.31 8.43 16.00
C ALA A 98 -4.88 8.08 14.56
N ALA A 99 -5.53 7.08 13.95
CA ALA A 99 -5.28 6.67 12.57
C ALA A 99 -5.61 7.80 11.56
N LYS A 100 -6.74 8.50 11.73
CA LYS A 100 -7.09 9.69 10.91
C LYS A 100 -6.01 10.77 10.98
N ARG A 101 -5.53 11.09 12.19
CA ARG A 101 -4.47 12.11 12.40
C ARG A 101 -3.15 11.70 11.77
N ARG A 102 -2.77 10.43 11.84
CA ARG A 102 -1.59 9.90 11.14
C ARG A 102 -1.75 10.04 9.63
N ARG A 103 -2.89 9.60 9.07
CA ARG A 103 -3.15 9.63 7.63
C ARG A 103 -3.09 11.05 7.06
N ALA A 104 -3.56 12.05 7.80
CA ALA A 104 -3.45 13.45 7.40
C ALA A 104 -2.00 13.89 7.21
N VAL A 105 -1.08 13.47 8.09
CA VAL A 105 0.36 13.81 7.97
C VAL A 105 1.03 13.01 6.84
N GLU A 106 0.61 11.76 6.61
CA GLU A 106 1.08 10.97 5.47
C GLU A 106 0.76 11.63 4.14
N LEU A 107 -0.47 12.13 3.96
CA LEU A 107 -0.85 12.86 2.75
C LEU A 107 0.02 14.10 2.50
N LEU A 108 0.42 14.81 3.56
CA LEU A 108 1.35 15.93 3.44
C LEU A 108 2.76 15.47 3.03
N ALA A 109 3.21 14.33 3.54
CA ALA A 109 4.48 13.73 3.15
C ALA A 109 4.47 13.28 1.68
N GLU A 110 3.38 12.65 1.23
CA GLU A 110 3.17 12.25 -0.15
C GLU A 110 3.20 13.47 -1.09
N ARG A 111 2.46 14.54 -0.77
CA ARG A 111 2.48 15.80 -1.53
C ARG A 111 3.85 16.45 -1.58
N HIS A 112 4.59 16.42 -0.47
CA HIS A 112 5.96 16.95 -0.44
C HIS A 112 6.89 16.13 -1.36
N ALA A 113 6.80 14.80 -1.32
CA ALA A 113 7.59 13.93 -2.18
C ALA A 113 7.28 14.18 -3.67
N GLU A 114 6.01 14.41 -4.02
CA GLU A 114 5.63 14.81 -5.38
C GLU A 114 6.21 16.16 -5.78
N ALA A 115 6.16 17.16 -4.89
CA ALA A 115 6.71 18.49 -5.16
C ALA A 115 8.23 18.43 -5.39
N VAL A 116 8.96 17.66 -4.58
CA VAL A 116 10.40 17.43 -4.78
C VAL A 116 10.67 16.76 -6.12
N ARG A 117 9.94 15.70 -6.47
CA ARG A 117 10.08 15.04 -7.78
C ARG A 117 9.84 15.99 -8.95
N ARG A 118 8.78 16.82 -8.89
CA ARG A 118 8.49 17.80 -9.95
C ARG A 118 9.60 18.85 -10.08
N HIS A 119 10.12 19.32 -8.96
CA HIS A 119 11.22 20.28 -8.95
C HIS A 119 12.50 19.66 -9.54
N ASP A 120 12.85 18.44 -9.15
CA ASP A 120 14.02 17.73 -9.68
C ASP A 120 13.89 17.53 -11.20
N LEU A 121 12.72 17.09 -11.70
CA LEU A 121 12.46 16.97 -13.13
C LEU A 121 12.55 18.30 -13.88
N ALA A 122 12.08 19.40 -13.26
CA ALA A 122 12.18 20.73 -13.87
C ALA A 122 13.62 21.22 -13.98
N LEU A 123 14.46 20.95 -12.96
CA LEU A 123 15.89 21.26 -13.01
C LEU A 123 16.60 20.40 -14.06
N ASP A 124 16.29 19.11 -14.14
CA ASP A 124 16.88 18.22 -15.14
C ASP A 124 16.53 18.69 -16.56
N GLN A 125 15.29 19.11 -16.81
CA GLN A 125 14.88 19.68 -18.10
C GLN A 125 15.62 20.99 -18.39
N GLN A 126 15.73 21.88 -17.42
CA GLN A 126 16.48 23.13 -17.59
C GLN A 126 17.95 22.86 -17.94
N ASN A 127 18.59 21.90 -17.26
CA ASN A 127 19.97 21.51 -17.54
C ASN A 127 20.12 20.95 -18.97
N LEU A 128 19.15 20.14 -19.43
CA LEU A 128 19.14 19.64 -20.81
C LEU A 128 18.99 20.76 -21.84
N ASP A 129 18.13 21.74 -21.57
CA ASP A 129 17.92 22.88 -22.45
C ASP A 129 19.17 23.76 -22.52
N GLU A 130 19.86 24.01 -21.39
CA GLU A 130 21.13 24.73 -21.35
C GLU A 130 22.24 23.99 -22.12
N LEU A 131 22.34 22.66 -21.97
CA LEU A 131 23.26 21.83 -22.75
C LEU A 131 22.93 21.85 -24.24
N ALA A 132 21.65 21.85 -24.62
CA ALA A 132 21.23 21.94 -26.01
C ALA A 132 21.59 23.30 -26.63
N VAL A 133 21.36 24.40 -25.90
CA VAL A 133 21.72 25.76 -26.33
C VAL A 133 23.24 25.90 -26.49
N THR A 134 24.02 25.43 -25.52
CA THR A 134 25.48 25.50 -25.58
C THR A 134 26.08 24.59 -26.67
N ALA A 135 25.51 23.40 -26.89
CA ALA A 135 25.90 22.52 -27.98
C ALA A 135 25.61 23.14 -29.36
N LYS A 136 24.42 23.74 -29.53
CA LYS A 136 24.06 24.47 -30.76
C LYS A 136 25.01 25.64 -31.01
N ALA A 137 25.28 26.46 -30.00
CA ALA A 137 26.24 27.57 -30.12
C ALA A 137 27.65 27.09 -30.51
N ARG A 138 28.11 25.96 -29.94
CA ARG A 138 29.40 25.34 -30.30
C ARG A 138 29.43 24.82 -31.73
N ASN A 139 28.36 24.18 -32.20
CA ASN A 139 28.27 23.67 -33.58
C ASN A 139 28.22 24.81 -34.61
N ALA A 140 27.50 25.89 -34.31
CA ALA A 140 27.49 27.11 -35.10
C ALA A 140 28.89 27.74 -35.20
N ALA A 141 29.61 27.87 -34.07
CA ALA A 141 30.98 28.41 -34.05
C ALA A 141 31.99 27.54 -34.83
N ARG A 142 31.75 26.22 -34.91
CA ARG A 142 32.58 25.28 -35.71
C ARG A 142 32.20 25.25 -37.19
N GLY A 143 31.18 25.98 -37.63
CA GLY A 143 30.70 25.97 -39.02
C GLY A 143 30.03 24.64 -39.44
N VAL A 144 29.70 23.77 -38.48
CA VAL A 144 29.10 22.45 -38.77
C VAL A 144 27.63 22.58 -39.16
N ASP A 145 26.92 23.55 -38.60
CA ASP A 145 25.49 23.76 -38.90
C ASP A 145 25.26 24.22 -40.35
N GLY A 146 26.18 25.00 -40.93
CA GLY A 146 26.11 25.42 -42.33
C GLY A 146 26.31 24.26 -43.34
N LEU A 147 27.12 23.26 -42.99
CA LEU A 147 27.41 22.12 -43.88
C LEU A 147 26.37 20.99 -43.81
N ARG A 148 25.53 20.96 -42.77
CA ARG A 148 24.53 19.90 -42.55
C ARG A 148 23.16 20.26 -43.12
N GLU A 149 22.76 21.52 -43.13
CA GLU A 149 21.51 21.96 -43.78
C GLU A 149 21.53 21.76 -45.29
N GLU A 150 22.69 21.89 -45.96
CA GLU A 150 22.81 21.63 -47.41
C GLU A 150 22.69 20.14 -47.78
N ARG A 151 23.00 19.21 -46.86
CA ARG A 151 22.96 17.77 -47.15
C ARG A 151 21.67 17.06 -46.71
N ALA A 152 20.92 17.64 -45.77
CA ALA A 152 19.80 16.95 -45.13
C ALA A 152 18.41 17.28 -45.71
N ASN A 153 18.30 18.07 -46.80
CA ASN A 153 16.99 18.49 -47.30
C ASN A 153 16.66 18.19 -48.77
N PRO A 154 16.67 16.92 -49.22
CA PRO A 154 16.06 16.54 -50.49
C PRO A 154 14.51 16.51 -50.44
N LEU A 155 13.87 16.69 -49.27
CA LEU A 155 12.41 16.61 -49.12
C LEU A 155 11.70 17.98 -49.07
N ARG A 156 12.38 19.09 -48.77
CA ARG A 156 11.79 20.44 -48.82
C ARG A 156 11.67 21.00 -50.24
N HIS A 157 12.41 20.42 -51.18
CA HIS A 157 12.24 20.62 -52.62
C HIS A 157 11.69 19.35 -53.29
N GLY A 158 10.74 18.69 -52.64
CA GLY A 158 9.94 17.65 -53.29
C GLY A 158 9.00 18.28 -54.31
N HIS A 159 9.34 18.19 -55.59
CA HIS A 159 8.47 18.44 -56.76
C HIS A 159 7.28 17.46 -56.86
N GLY A 160 6.79 16.91 -55.74
CA GLY A 160 5.62 16.04 -55.70
C GLY A 160 4.34 16.87 -55.58
N SER A 161 3.37 16.59 -56.44
CA SER A 161 2.04 17.20 -56.36
C SER A 161 1.40 16.89 -54.99
N ALA A 162 0.40 17.68 -54.59
CA ALA A 162 -0.34 17.40 -53.36
C ALA A 162 -0.90 15.96 -53.31
N ALA A 163 -1.22 15.38 -54.48
CA ALA A 163 -1.69 14.00 -54.62
C ALA A 163 -0.61 12.97 -54.25
N ASP A 164 0.66 13.21 -54.57
CA ASP A 164 1.75 12.28 -54.25
C ASP A 164 2.04 12.26 -52.76
N ARG A 165 1.92 13.41 -52.09
CA ARG A 165 2.02 13.52 -50.63
C ARG A 165 0.87 12.81 -49.92
N GLU A 166 -0.33 12.90 -50.48
CA GLU A 166 -1.50 12.20 -49.94
C GLU A 166 -1.44 10.68 -50.18
N ALA A 167 -0.91 10.25 -51.32
CA ALA A 167 -0.68 8.83 -51.60
C ALA A 167 0.38 8.23 -50.65
N ALA A 168 1.48 8.95 -50.41
CA ALA A 168 2.52 8.51 -49.48
C ALA A 168 2.01 8.47 -48.03
N SER A 169 1.23 9.48 -47.60
CA SER A 169 0.66 9.48 -46.25
C SER A 169 -0.38 8.37 -46.06
N ARG A 170 -1.21 8.08 -47.07
CA ARG A 170 -2.13 6.93 -47.05
C ARG A 170 -1.39 5.60 -47.05
N ALA A 171 -0.30 5.46 -47.78
CA ALA A 171 0.52 4.24 -47.78
C ALA A 171 1.14 3.97 -46.41
N VAL A 172 1.66 5.00 -45.74
CA VAL A 172 2.21 4.90 -44.38
C VAL A 172 1.09 4.60 -43.37
N ALA A 173 -0.06 5.25 -43.47
CA ALA A 173 -1.20 4.98 -42.61
C ALA A 173 -1.70 3.52 -42.76
N ASN A 174 -1.76 3.01 -43.99
CA ASN A 174 -2.14 1.62 -44.26
C ASN A 174 -1.09 0.62 -43.77
N SER A 175 0.21 0.92 -43.88
CA SER A 175 1.26 0.03 -43.33
C SER A 175 1.21 -0.03 -41.80
N VAL A 176 0.94 1.11 -41.15
CA VAL A 176 0.78 1.15 -39.69
C VAL A 176 -0.49 0.43 -39.25
N ALA A 177 -1.59 0.55 -40.00
CA ALA A 177 -2.82 -0.18 -39.73
C ALA A 177 -2.65 -1.69 -39.91
N ALA A 178 -1.92 -2.14 -40.93
CA ALA A 178 -1.62 -3.55 -41.17
C ALA A 178 -0.70 -4.16 -40.09
N GLN A 179 0.16 -3.36 -39.46
CA GLN A 179 1.03 -3.79 -38.36
C GLN A 179 0.34 -3.76 -36.99
N ARG A 180 -0.88 -3.21 -36.89
CA ARG A 180 -1.63 -3.26 -35.63
C ARG A 180 -2.25 -4.65 -35.47
N PRO A 181 -1.91 -5.39 -34.41
CA PRO A 181 -2.63 -6.62 -34.11
C PRO A 181 -4.11 -6.29 -33.90
N THR A 182 -4.99 -7.00 -34.59
CA THR A 182 -6.44 -6.91 -34.41
C THR A 182 -6.78 -7.38 -33.00
N TYR A 183 -7.06 -6.45 -32.11
CA TYR A 183 -7.51 -6.76 -30.76
C TYR A 183 -9.00 -7.09 -30.83
N ASP A 184 -9.34 -8.33 -30.50
CA ASP A 184 -10.73 -8.71 -30.27
C ASP A 184 -11.21 -8.06 -28.96
N LEU A 185 -12.12 -7.09 -29.09
CA LEU A 185 -12.68 -6.34 -27.97
C LEU A 185 -13.76 -7.12 -27.22
N ALA A 186 -14.14 -8.32 -27.69
CA ALA A 186 -15.14 -9.16 -27.04
C ALA A 186 -14.64 -9.75 -25.71
N ASP A 187 -13.32 -9.88 -25.51
CA ASP A 187 -12.76 -10.41 -24.26
C ASP A 187 -11.49 -9.63 -23.79
N PRO A 188 -11.67 -8.52 -23.05
CA PRO A 188 -10.56 -7.68 -22.60
C PRO A 188 -9.63 -8.39 -21.60
N ALA A 189 -10.10 -9.45 -20.93
CA ALA A 189 -9.28 -10.20 -19.99
C ALA A 189 -8.22 -11.06 -20.72
N GLN A 190 -8.60 -11.70 -21.83
CA GLN A 190 -7.67 -12.49 -22.64
C GLN A 190 -6.63 -11.61 -23.34
N THR A 191 -7.01 -10.44 -23.84
CA THR A 191 -6.08 -9.51 -24.50
C THR A 191 -5.04 -8.94 -23.53
N LEU A 192 -5.43 -8.62 -22.30
CA LEU A 192 -4.49 -8.19 -21.25
C LEU A 192 -3.55 -9.33 -20.80
N ALA A 193 -4.06 -10.56 -20.69
CA ALA A 193 -3.25 -11.73 -20.38
C ALA A 193 -2.19 -12.00 -21.47
N ALA A 194 -2.59 -11.96 -22.74
CA ALA A 194 -1.68 -12.13 -23.87
C ALA A 194 -0.59 -11.04 -23.93
N ARG A 195 -0.96 -9.77 -23.65
CA ARG A 195 -0.01 -8.66 -23.59
C ARG A 195 1.00 -8.82 -22.44
N ARG A 196 0.53 -9.30 -21.28
CA ARG A 196 1.39 -9.59 -20.12
C ARG A 196 2.37 -10.71 -20.43
N ALA A 197 1.93 -11.76 -21.11
CA ALA A 197 2.79 -12.85 -21.56
C ALA A 197 3.86 -12.39 -22.58
N ALA A 198 3.47 -11.57 -23.56
CA ALA A 198 4.41 -11.01 -24.55
C ALA A 198 5.49 -10.13 -23.89
N LEU A 199 5.11 -9.26 -22.95
CA LEU A 199 6.06 -8.43 -22.20
C LEU A 199 7.04 -9.26 -21.34
N LEU A 200 6.56 -10.33 -20.71
CA LEU A 200 7.42 -11.23 -19.94
C LEU A 200 8.41 -11.99 -20.84
N SER A 201 7.98 -12.44 -22.02
CA SER A 201 8.87 -13.09 -22.98
C SER A 201 9.96 -12.14 -23.52
N ALA A 202 9.61 -10.87 -23.78
CA ALA A 202 10.57 -9.86 -24.22
C ALA A 202 11.60 -9.51 -23.12
N GLN A 203 11.17 -9.51 -21.85
CA GLN A 203 12.10 -9.33 -20.71
C GLN A 203 13.04 -10.52 -20.51
N GLN A 204 12.59 -11.75 -20.78
CA GLN A 204 13.45 -12.93 -20.74
C GLN A 204 14.52 -12.93 -21.83
N THR A 205 14.21 -12.43 -23.03
CA THR A 205 15.19 -12.30 -24.12
C THR A 205 16.19 -11.17 -23.94
N ALA A 206 15.89 -10.18 -23.08
CA ALA A 206 16.76 -9.03 -22.81
C ALA A 206 17.68 -9.22 -21.60
N ARG A 207 17.66 -10.40 -20.96
CA ARG A 207 18.55 -10.70 -19.83
C ARG A 207 19.90 -11.19 -20.38
N PRO A 208 21.00 -10.43 -20.24
CA PRO A 208 22.30 -10.87 -20.71
C PRO A 208 22.69 -12.16 -19.97
N ALA A 209 23.09 -13.17 -20.73
CA ALA A 209 23.71 -14.38 -20.22
C ALA A 209 25.13 -14.04 -19.79
N ASP A 210 25.34 -13.81 -18.49
CA ASP A 210 26.63 -13.72 -17.76
C ASP A 210 26.24 -13.39 -16.29
N LEU A 211 26.63 -14.09 -15.23
CA LEU A 211 27.86 -14.78 -14.88
C LEU A 211 27.52 -16.08 -14.13
N SER A 212 28.01 -17.22 -14.62
CA SER A 212 28.26 -18.39 -13.80
C SER A 212 29.47 -18.09 -12.90
N ASP A 213 29.19 -17.68 -11.66
CA ASP A 213 30.20 -17.55 -10.61
C ASP A 213 30.50 -18.95 -10.05
N ASP A 214 31.49 -19.58 -10.69
CA ASP A 214 32.14 -20.80 -10.28
C ASP A 214 33.02 -20.48 -9.06
N SER A 215 32.44 -20.57 -7.86
CA SER A 215 33.19 -20.61 -6.60
C SER A 215 32.91 -21.91 -5.87
N THR A 216 33.50 -22.97 -6.40
CA THR A 216 34.14 -23.99 -5.57
C THR A 216 35.09 -23.30 -4.61
N ASP A 217 34.77 -23.31 -3.32
CA ASP A 217 35.79 -23.45 -2.28
C ASP A 217 35.18 -24.24 -1.13
N ASP A 218 35.61 -25.50 -1.12
CA ASP A 218 35.80 -26.31 0.07
C ASP A 218 36.40 -25.47 1.21
N ASP A 219 35.78 -25.50 2.40
CA ASP A 219 36.56 -25.85 3.60
C ASP A 219 35.64 -26.16 4.78
N ASN A 220 35.24 -27.43 4.76
CA ASN A 220 35.26 -28.33 5.89
C ASN A 220 36.16 -27.88 7.07
N ARG A 221 35.58 -27.35 8.17
CA ARG A 221 36.21 -27.38 9.50
C ARG A 221 35.19 -27.53 10.62
N SER A 222 34.87 -28.80 10.83
CA SER A 222 34.63 -29.44 12.12
C SER A 222 35.28 -28.74 13.32
N ARG A 223 34.50 -28.56 14.38
CA ARG A 223 34.83 -28.59 15.83
C ARG A 223 33.76 -27.77 16.55
N ALA A 224 33.22 -28.14 17.69
CA ALA A 224 33.18 -29.32 18.56
C ALA A 224 32.09 -28.96 19.59
#